data_AF-C0CZF4-F1
#
_entry.id   AF-C0CZF4-F1
#
_cell.length_a   1.000
_cell.length_b   1.000
_cell.length_c   1.000
_cell.angle_alpha   90.00
_cell.angle_beta   90.00
_cell.angle_gamma   90.00
#
_symmetry.space_group_name_H-M   'P 1'
#
loop_
_entity.id
_entity.type
_entity.pdbx_description
1 polymer ?
#
loop_
_entity_poly.entity_id
_entity_poly.type
_entity_poly.pdbx_seq_one_letter_code
_entity_poly.pdbx_strand_id
1 'polypeptide(L)'
;MKKPNTFANLTQSLIRYLNCPCQSFEPMEDDDPIQNAYRQARDRGAREGFLPVLVVVNETLWECLVMNSGQDDDADDFAFDPGAVANYRDAMLSAPLKSGRLVLDHLTGVRREEASEDDIDWDEEILGEMAGGEAIDRFCGYWDYSTKKTYPLVLAEIPVSRPWEIFAWLPFGGWNECPDTPELMAVSKYWFELYGAVPAVITHDVLEYSLP
;
A
#
# COMPACT_ATOMS: atom_id res chain seq x y z
N MET A 1 -7.05 21.27 -28.06
CA MET A 1 -7.85 20.94 -26.87
C MET A 1 -6.89 20.74 -25.71
N LYS A 2 -7.07 21.43 -24.56
CA LYS A 2 -6.34 21.06 -23.34
C LYS A 2 -6.82 19.66 -22.97
N LYS A 3 -5.90 18.69 -22.85
CA LYS A 3 -6.26 17.38 -22.26
C LYS A 3 -6.96 17.67 -20.92
N PRO A 4 -8.11 17.06 -20.61
CA PRO A 4 -8.70 17.16 -19.28
C PRO A 4 -7.64 16.79 -18.24
N ASN A 5 -7.67 17.45 -17.08
CA ASN A 5 -6.61 17.34 -16.07
C ASN A 5 -6.47 15.87 -15.62
N THR A 6 -5.44 15.17 -16.12
CA THR A 6 -5.25 13.71 -15.96
C THR A 6 -5.32 13.28 -14.49
N PHE A 7 -4.77 14.08 -13.58
CA PHE A 7 -4.79 13.80 -12.14
C PHE A 7 -6.19 13.80 -11.54
N ALA A 8 -7.05 14.75 -11.92
CA ALA A 8 -8.42 14.80 -11.40
C ALA A 8 -9.24 13.58 -11.87
N ASN A 9 -8.99 13.12 -13.09
CA ASN A 9 -9.61 11.90 -13.60
C ASN A 9 -9.10 10.67 -12.85
N LEU A 10 -7.78 10.56 -12.66
CA LEU A 10 -7.18 9.44 -11.92
C LEU A 10 -7.65 9.38 -10.47
N THR A 11 -7.69 10.51 -9.74
CA THR A 11 -8.23 10.57 -8.37
C THR A 11 -9.67 10.06 -8.34
N GLN A 12 -10.51 10.47 -9.30
CA GLN A 12 -11.90 10.00 -9.36
C GLN A 12 -12.00 8.51 -9.70
N SER A 13 -11.14 7.98 -10.57
CA SER A 13 -11.09 6.55 -10.88
C SER A 13 -10.63 5.75 -9.67
N LEU A 14 -9.62 6.21 -8.93
CA LEU A 14 -9.16 5.58 -7.69
C LEU A 14 -10.25 5.55 -6.62
N ILE A 15 -10.96 6.66 -6.39
CA ILE A 15 -12.08 6.72 -5.44
C ILE A 15 -13.20 5.74 -5.85
N ARG A 16 -13.53 5.68 -7.15
CA ARG A 16 -14.53 4.73 -7.67
C ARG A 16 -14.07 3.28 -7.51
N TYR A 17 -12.79 3.00 -7.77
CA TYR A 17 -12.20 1.68 -7.59
C TYR A 17 -12.29 1.25 -6.12
N LEU A 18 -11.83 2.11 -5.21
CA LEU A 18 -11.88 1.87 -3.76
C LEU A 18 -13.31 1.63 -3.26
N ASN A 19 -14.31 2.29 -3.84
CA ASN A 19 -15.73 2.08 -3.51
C ASN A 19 -16.02 2.16 -2.00
N CYS A 20 -15.37 3.09 -1.32
CA CYS A 20 -15.55 3.41 0.09
C CYS A 20 -15.42 4.93 0.32
N PRO A 21 -15.79 5.45 1.52
CA PRO A 21 -15.58 6.86 1.83
C PRO A 21 -14.12 7.26 1.68
N CYS A 22 -13.89 8.38 1.00
CA CYS A 22 -12.57 8.86 0.64
C CYS A 22 -12.47 10.37 0.84
N GLN A 23 -11.35 10.85 1.37
CA GLN A 23 -10.98 12.27 1.40
C GLN A 23 -9.74 12.49 0.54
N SER A 24 -9.81 13.36 -0.46
CA SER A 24 -8.67 13.71 -1.32
C SER A 24 -7.86 14.89 -0.75
N PHE A 25 -6.55 14.84 -0.95
CA PHE A 25 -5.61 15.90 -0.61
C PHE A 25 -4.82 16.31 -1.85
N GLU A 26 -4.78 17.61 -2.14
CA GLU A 26 -3.89 18.19 -3.14
C GLU A 26 -2.45 18.26 -2.60
N PRO A 27 -1.43 18.32 -3.48
CA PRO A 27 -0.04 18.51 -3.08
C PRO A 27 0.15 19.70 -2.12
N MET A 28 0.79 19.46 -0.98
CA MET A 28 1.02 20.48 0.04
C MET A 28 2.46 20.47 0.56
N GLU A 29 2.93 21.64 0.99
CA GLU A 29 4.27 21.84 1.59
C GLU A 29 4.29 21.50 3.10
N ASP A 30 3.12 21.33 3.70
CA ASP A 30 2.91 20.96 5.10
C ASP A 30 1.81 19.89 5.16
N ASP A 31 2.17 18.70 5.59
CA ASP A 31 1.31 17.51 5.65
C ASP A 31 0.62 17.33 7.01
N ASP A 32 0.70 18.30 7.93
CA ASP A 32 -0.08 18.29 9.17
C ASP A 32 -1.59 18.06 8.95
N PRO A 33 -2.24 18.64 7.91
CA PRO A 33 -3.64 18.32 7.60
C PRO A 33 -3.87 16.84 7.28
N ILE A 34 -2.95 16.19 6.57
CA ILE A 34 -3.02 14.76 6.22
C ILE A 34 -2.84 13.90 7.47
N GLN A 35 -1.81 14.19 8.26
CA GLN A 35 -1.51 13.50 9.51
C GLN A 35 -2.66 13.60 10.52
N ASN A 36 -3.27 14.78 10.65
CA ASN A 36 -4.41 15.00 11.52
C ASN A 36 -5.66 14.23 11.05
N ALA A 37 -5.94 14.23 9.74
CA ALA A 37 -7.06 13.49 9.18
C ALA A 37 -6.88 11.97 9.37
N TYR A 38 -5.68 11.45 9.12
CA TYR A 38 -5.36 10.03 9.34
C TYR A 38 -5.54 9.63 10.81
N ARG A 39 -5.00 10.42 11.76
CA ARG A 39 -5.16 10.15 13.20
C ARG A 39 -6.64 10.11 13.62
N GLN A 40 -7.43 11.09 13.17
CA GLN A 40 -8.87 11.13 13.45
C GLN A 40 -9.61 9.94 12.85
N ALA A 41 -9.26 9.56 11.61
CA ALA A 41 -9.84 8.40 10.95
C ALA A 41 -9.43 7.09 11.65
N ARG A 42 -8.22 6.99 12.21
CA ARG A 42 -7.76 5.83 13.00
C ARG A 42 -8.60 5.66 14.26
N ASP A 43 -8.83 6.75 14.99
CA ASP A 43 -9.65 6.75 16.22
C ASP A 43 -11.13 6.45 15.94
N ARG A 44 -11.61 6.77 14.74
CA ARG A 44 -12.96 6.45 14.27
C ARG A 44 -13.08 5.01 13.78
N GLY A 45 -12.13 4.54 12.98
CA GLY A 45 -12.16 3.24 12.31
C GLY A 45 -12.34 2.07 13.27
N ALA A 46 -11.70 2.12 14.44
CA ALA A 46 -11.88 1.13 15.50
C ALA A 46 -13.34 1.02 16.01
N ARG A 47 -14.14 2.09 15.91
CA ARG A 47 -15.54 2.15 16.34
C ARG A 47 -16.52 1.98 15.19
N GLU A 48 -16.17 2.48 14.00
CA GLU A 48 -17.03 2.54 12.82
C GLU A 48 -16.84 1.33 11.88
N GLY A 49 -15.81 0.50 12.09
CA GLY A 49 -15.61 -0.76 11.36
C GLY A 49 -14.86 -0.61 10.04
N PHE A 50 -13.85 0.26 10.00
CA PHE A 50 -12.98 0.45 8.83
C PHE A 50 -11.52 0.63 9.25
N LEU A 51 -10.61 0.47 8.29
CA LEU A 51 -9.20 0.84 8.42
C LEU A 51 -8.87 2.03 7.50
N PRO A 52 -8.34 3.15 8.05
CA PRO A 52 -7.86 4.25 7.22
C PRO A 52 -6.54 3.90 6.54
N VAL A 53 -6.44 4.14 5.24
CA VAL A 53 -5.19 4.02 4.47
C VAL A 53 -5.00 5.26 3.61
N LEU A 54 -3.80 5.84 3.63
CA LEU A 54 -3.38 6.90 2.72
C LEU A 54 -2.86 6.25 1.43
N VAL A 55 -3.50 6.54 0.30
CA VAL A 55 -3.19 5.97 -1.01
C VAL A 55 -2.76 7.09 -1.95
N VAL A 56 -1.52 7.05 -2.42
CA VAL A 56 -1.02 8.06 -3.37
C VAL A 56 -1.70 7.90 -4.73
N VAL A 57 -2.13 9.02 -5.32
CA VAL A 57 -2.71 9.05 -6.67
C VAL A 57 -1.54 9.03 -7.67
N ASN A 58 -1.26 7.86 -8.22
CA ASN A 58 -0.15 7.59 -9.12
C ASN A 58 -0.56 6.62 -10.24
N GLU A 59 -0.10 6.85 -11.48
CA GLU A 59 -0.46 6.03 -12.64
C GLU A 59 0.07 4.60 -12.53
N THR A 60 1.33 4.41 -12.10
CA THR A 60 1.91 3.07 -11.88
C THR A 60 1.18 2.31 -10.78
N LEU A 61 0.80 2.97 -9.67
CA LEU A 61 -0.02 2.31 -8.67
C LEU A 61 -1.37 1.90 -9.27
N TRP A 62 -2.01 2.77 -10.04
CA TRP A 62 -3.28 2.48 -10.69
C TRP A 62 -3.21 1.27 -11.61
N GLU A 63 -2.21 1.21 -12.50
CA GLU A 63 -1.94 0.06 -13.38
C GLU A 63 -1.80 -1.22 -12.55
N CYS A 64 -1.00 -1.20 -11.48
CA CYS A 64 -0.87 -2.36 -10.57
C CYS A 64 -2.22 -2.79 -9.98
N LEU A 65 -3.04 -1.86 -9.49
CA LEU A 65 -4.33 -2.17 -8.87
C LEU A 65 -5.31 -2.80 -9.87
N VAL A 66 -5.36 -2.29 -11.11
CA VAL A 66 -6.24 -2.78 -12.17
C VAL A 66 -5.78 -4.15 -12.65
N MET A 67 -4.50 -4.29 -13.00
CA MET A 67 -3.93 -5.55 -13.50
C MET A 67 -4.07 -6.68 -12.48
N ASN A 68 -3.69 -6.43 -11.22
CA ASN A 68 -3.76 -7.46 -10.18
C ASN A 68 -5.19 -7.83 -9.80
N SER A 69 -6.17 -6.95 -10.06
CA SER A 69 -7.59 -7.27 -9.92
C SER A 69 -8.18 -8.11 -11.07
N GLY A 70 -7.33 -8.59 -11.99
CA GLY A 70 -7.71 -9.53 -13.06
C GLY A 70 -8.19 -8.87 -14.35
N GLN A 71 -7.74 -7.64 -14.62
CA GLN A 71 -8.15 -6.85 -15.76
C GLN A 71 -6.96 -6.56 -16.69
N ASP A 72 -7.23 -6.45 -17.98
CA ASP A 72 -6.20 -6.08 -18.97
C ASP A 72 -6.02 -4.57 -18.99
N ASP A 73 -4.77 -4.11 -19.04
CA ASP A 73 -4.40 -2.68 -18.95
C ASP A 73 -4.56 -1.94 -20.29
N ASP A 74 -5.01 -2.62 -21.34
CA ASP A 74 -5.33 -2.05 -22.65
C ASP A 74 -6.57 -1.10 -22.64
N ALA A 75 -7.09 -0.77 -21.46
CA ALA A 75 -8.27 0.06 -21.29
C ALA A 75 -7.91 1.57 -21.31
N ASP A 76 -8.33 2.27 -22.37
CA ASP A 76 -8.21 3.73 -22.46
C ASP A 76 -8.89 4.44 -21.26
N ASP A 77 -8.28 5.53 -20.76
CA ASP A 77 -8.85 6.50 -19.80
C ASP A 77 -9.18 5.98 -18.38
N PHE A 78 -8.27 5.22 -17.74
CA PHE A 78 -8.41 4.76 -16.34
C PHE A 78 -9.72 3.99 -16.08
N ALA A 79 -10.14 3.19 -17.06
CA ALA A 79 -11.33 2.37 -16.98
C ALA A 79 -11.06 1.06 -16.23
N PHE A 80 -12.09 0.53 -15.58
CA PHE A 80 -12.08 -0.77 -14.91
C PHE A 80 -13.53 -1.29 -14.79
N ASP A 81 -13.69 -2.60 -14.63
CA ASP A 81 -14.95 -3.28 -14.33
C ASP A 81 -15.12 -3.41 -12.80
N PRO A 82 -16.07 -2.67 -12.18
CA PRO A 82 -16.33 -2.76 -10.75
C PRO A 82 -16.76 -4.16 -10.29
N GLY A 83 -17.40 -4.94 -11.16
CA GLY A 83 -17.78 -6.33 -10.88
C GLY A 83 -16.57 -7.26 -10.81
N ALA A 84 -15.60 -7.10 -11.71
CA ALA A 84 -14.34 -7.84 -11.66
C ALA A 84 -13.56 -7.53 -10.38
N VAL A 85 -13.45 -6.23 -10.02
CA VAL A 85 -12.80 -5.79 -8.77
C VAL A 85 -13.50 -6.36 -7.53
N ALA A 86 -14.84 -6.35 -7.49
CA ALA A 86 -15.60 -6.94 -6.39
C ALA A 86 -15.37 -8.45 -6.27
N ASN A 87 -15.40 -9.18 -7.39
CA ASN A 87 -15.13 -10.62 -7.42
C ASN A 87 -13.70 -10.94 -6.95
N TYR A 88 -12.72 -10.13 -7.36
CA TYR A 88 -11.34 -10.26 -6.89
C TYR A 88 -11.24 -10.09 -5.37
N ARG A 89 -11.85 -9.04 -4.82
CA ARG A 89 -11.90 -8.79 -3.37
C ARG A 89 -12.48 -9.99 -2.63
N ASP A 90 -13.65 -10.46 -3.06
CA ASP A 90 -14.32 -11.60 -2.43
C ASP A 90 -13.44 -12.87 -2.48
N ALA A 91 -12.76 -13.11 -3.60
CA ALA A 91 -11.84 -14.23 -3.75
C ALA A 91 -10.64 -14.13 -2.79
N MET A 92 -10.00 -12.96 -2.69
CA MET A 92 -8.86 -12.74 -1.80
C MET A 92 -9.26 -12.84 -0.33
N LEU A 93 -10.40 -12.28 0.05
CA LEU A 93 -10.91 -12.31 1.43
C LEU A 93 -11.37 -13.71 1.86
N SER A 94 -11.83 -14.54 0.91
CA SER A 94 -12.27 -15.92 1.18
C SER A 94 -11.12 -16.93 1.18
N ALA A 95 -9.99 -16.58 0.58
CA ALA A 95 -8.85 -17.48 0.46
C ALA A 95 -8.19 -17.76 1.82
N PRO A 96 -7.72 -18.99 2.09
CA PRO A 96 -6.93 -19.28 3.27
C PRO A 96 -5.58 -18.56 3.21
N LEU A 97 -5.14 -18.00 4.32
CA LEU A 97 -3.84 -17.32 4.40
C LEU A 97 -2.69 -18.31 4.59
N LYS A 98 -1.57 -18.03 3.90
CA LYS A 98 -0.26 -18.66 4.13
C LYS A 98 0.26 -18.29 5.54
N SER A 99 1.28 -19.01 6.01
CA SER A 99 2.03 -18.58 7.21
C SER A 99 2.95 -17.42 6.84
N GLY A 100 2.72 -16.24 7.42
CA GLY A 100 3.55 -15.06 7.15
C GLY A 100 5.03 -15.26 7.50
N ARG A 101 5.32 -16.01 8.57
CA ARG A 101 6.70 -16.38 8.91
C ARG A 101 7.36 -17.21 7.81
N LEU A 102 6.69 -18.25 7.31
CA LEU A 102 7.26 -19.09 6.24
C LEU A 102 7.43 -18.31 4.93
N VAL A 103 6.51 -17.38 4.63
CA VAL A 103 6.65 -16.48 3.48
C VAL A 103 7.90 -15.60 3.64
N LEU A 104 8.09 -14.95 4.79
CA LEU A 104 9.31 -14.16 5.05
C LEU A 104 10.58 -15.00 5.02
N ASP A 105 10.59 -16.17 5.67
CA ASP A 105 11.75 -17.07 5.70
C ASP A 105 12.13 -17.50 4.27
N HIS A 106 11.14 -17.77 3.41
CA HIS A 106 11.38 -18.10 2.02
C HIS A 106 11.95 -16.91 1.23
N LEU A 107 11.26 -15.77 1.24
CA LEU A 107 11.66 -14.57 0.47
C LEU A 107 13.06 -14.08 0.88
N THR A 108 13.32 -14.01 2.18
CA THR A 108 14.65 -13.63 2.70
C THR A 108 15.71 -14.70 2.44
N GLY A 109 15.32 -15.98 2.41
CA GLY A 109 16.21 -17.08 2.04
C GLY A 109 16.72 -16.98 0.60
N VAL A 110 15.83 -16.65 -0.35
CA VAL A 110 16.21 -16.43 -1.75
C VAL A 110 17.22 -15.29 -1.87
N ARG A 111 16.96 -14.16 -1.21
CA ARG A 111 17.90 -13.01 -1.20
C ARG A 111 19.26 -13.35 -0.58
N ARG A 112 19.29 -14.22 0.43
CA ARG A 112 20.54 -14.70 1.05
C ARG A 112 21.35 -15.57 0.10
N GLU A 113 20.68 -16.40 -0.70
CA GLU A 113 21.33 -17.24 -1.70
C GLU A 113 21.96 -16.37 -2.80
N GLU A 114 21.20 -15.42 -3.36
CA GLU A 114 21.71 -14.45 -4.36
C GLU A 114 22.91 -13.66 -3.85
N ALA A 115 22.83 -13.11 -2.63
CA ALA A 115 23.96 -12.40 -2.02
C ALA A 115 25.20 -13.31 -1.90
N SER A 116 25.01 -14.58 -1.55
CA SER A 116 26.11 -15.54 -1.47
C SER A 116 26.70 -15.91 -2.84
N GLU A 117 25.90 -15.93 -3.91
CA GLU A 117 26.37 -16.19 -5.27
C GLU A 117 27.18 -15.00 -5.83
N ASP A 118 26.85 -13.79 -5.38
CA ASP A 118 27.52 -12.54 -5.76
C ASP A 118 28.68 -12.15 -4.82
N ASP A 119 29.10 -13.04 -3.90
CA ASP A 119 30.15 -12.80 -2.89
C ASP A 119 29.89 -11.57 -1.99
N ILE A 120 28.61 -11.24 -1.73
CA ILE A 120 28.16 -10.13 -0.86
C ILE A 120 27.96 -10.63 0.58
N ASP A 121 28.58 -9.97 1.57
CA ASP A 121 28.40 -10.33 2.98
C ASP A 121 27.00 -9.91 3.48
N TRP A 122 26.18 -10.88 3.87
CA TRP A 122 24.83 -10.60 4.34
C TRP A 122 24.79 -9.76 5.63
N ASP A 123 25.65 -10.06 6.59
CA ASP A 123 25.60 -9.43 7.91
C ASP A 123 26.26 -8.04 7.86
N GLU A 124 27.34 -7.86 7.10
CA GLU A 124 28.05 -6.59 6.99
C GLU A 124 27.48 -5.65 5.91
N GLU A 125 27.20 -6.15 4.70
CA GLU A 125 26.82 -5.30 3.56
C GLU A 125 25.30 -5.15 3.40
N ILE A 126 24.52 -6.18 3.72
CA ILE A 126 23.04 -6.14 3.58
C ILE A 126 22.37 -5.66 4.87
N LEU A 127 22.64 -6.30 6.01
CA LEU A 127 22.08 -5.88 7.29
C LEU A 127 22.81 -4.67 7.87
N GLY A 128 24.14 -4.72 7.87
CA GLY A 128 25.00 -3.68 8.41
C GLY A 128 24.74 -3.35 9.88
N GLU A 129 25.26 -2.19 10.29
CA GLU A 129 25.02 -1.64 11.62
C GLU A 129 23.91 -0.59 11.60
N MET A 130 22.91 -0.76 12.44
CA MET A 130 21.87 0.26 12.66
C MET A 130 22.44 1.45 13.45
N ALA A 131 23.00 2.43 12.76
CA ALA A 131 23.62 3.62 13.34
C ALA A 131 23.24 4.91 12.59
N GLY A 132 23.22 6.05 13.30
CA GLY A 132 23.04 7.38 12.69
C GLY A 132 21.62 7.74 12.23
N GLY A 133 20.62 6.91 12.54
CA GLY A 133 19.22 7.18 12.23
C GLY A 133 18.54 8.15 13.20
N GLU A 134 17.43 8.72 12.76
CA GLU A 134 16.52 9.54 13.56
C GLU A 134 15.21 8.79 13.86
N ALA A 135 14.47 9.26 14.86
CA ALA A 135 13.17 8.69 15.16
C ALA A 135 12.19 9.03 14.02
N ILE A 136 11.55 8.01 13.45
CA ILE A 136 10.47 8.19 12.47
C ILE A 136 9.16 8.32 13.24
N ASP A 137 8.65 9.54 13.35
CA ASP A 137 7.39 9.87 14.03
C ASP A 137 6.26 10.30 13.07
N ARG A 138 6.54 10.29 11.77
CA ARG A 138 5.63 10.70 10.68
C ARG A 138 5.85 9.83 9.46
N PHE A 139 4.82 9.73 8.62
CA PHE A 139 4.91 9.02 7.34
C PHE A 139 5.70 9.84 6.32
N CYS A 140 6.48 9.16 5.48
CA CYS A 140 7.38 9.83 4.53
C CYS A 140 7.22 9.40 3.08
N GLY A 141 6.58 8.26 2.81
CA GLY A 141 6.46 7.66 1.48
C GLY A 141 5.66 8.50 0.49
N TYR A 142 4.75 9.36 0.97
CA TYR A 142 3.98 10.25 0.10
C TYR A 142 4.66 11.58 -0.22
N TRP A 143 5.93 11.81 0.15
CA TRP A 143 6.65 13.05 -0.16
C TRP A 143 7.40 12.98 -1.48
N ASP A 144 7.27 14.03 -2.28
CA ASP A 144 8.14 14.32 -3.41
C ASP A 144 9.26 15.27 -2.96
N TYR A 145 10.46 14.72 -2.77
CA TYR A 145 11.63 15.48 -2.34
C TYR A 145 12.14 16.48 -3.40
N SER A 146 11.81 16.28 -4.68
CA SER A 146 12.21 17.18 -5.75
C SER A 146 11.41 18.47 -5.72
N THR A 147 10.09 18.38 -5.47
CA THR A 147 9.19 19.53 -5.37
C THR A 147 9.01 20.04 -3.95
N LYS A 148 9.45 19.27 -2.94
CA LYS A 148 9.24 19.52 -1.51
C LYS A 148 7.76 19.64 -1.15
N LYS A 149 6.93 18.79 -1.77
CA LYS A 149 5.49 18.70 -1.54
C LYS A 149 5.08 17.25 -1.40
N THR A 150 3.94 17.02 -0.78
CA THR A 150 3.30 15.70 -0.86
C THR A 150 2.82 15.42 -2.28
N TYR A 151 2.75 14.15 -2.66
CA TYR A 151 1.96 13.73 -3.80
C TYR A 151 0.46 13.99 -3.56
N PRO A 152 -0.36 14.09 -4.64
CA PRO A 152 -1.80 13.99 -4.47
C PRO A 152 -2.14 12.61 -3.88
N LEU A 153 -3.04 12.54 -2.91
CA LEU A 153 -3.38 11.29 -2.23
C LEU A 153 -4.81 11.27 -1.72
N VAL A 154 -5.31 10.07 -1.44
CA VAL A 154 -6.64 9.81 -0.90
C VAL A 154 -6.50 9.11 0.45
N LEU A 155 -7.19 9.60 1.47
CA LEU A 155 -7.45 8.87 2.70
C LEU A 155 -8.71 8.03 2.50
N ALA A 156 -8.55 6.71 2.42
CA ALA A 156 -9.62 5.75 2.19
C ALA A 156 -10.04 5.08 3.50
N GLU A 157 -11.35 5.05 3.79
CA GLU A 157 -11.94 4.35 4.93
C GLU A 157 -12.34 2.92 4.50
N ILE A 158 -11.36 2.02 4.39
CA ILE A 158 -11.55 0.67 3.82
C ILE A 158 -12.33 -0.21 4.81
N PRO A 159 -13.47 -0.80 4.44
CA PRO A 159 -14.36 -1.51 5.36
C PRO A 159 -13.87 -2.94 5.64
N VAL A 160 -12.73 -3.06 6.32
CA VAL A 160 -12.13 -4.35 6.71
C VAL A 160 -12.07 -4.50 8.22
N SER A 161 -12.15 -5.75 8.68
CA SER A 161 -12.11 -6.09 10.10
C SER A 161 -10.70 -6.41 10.58
N ARG A 162 -9.86 -6.94 9.69
CA ARG A 162 -8.47 -7.29 9.98
C ARG A 162 -7.54 -6.43 9.14
N PRO A 163 -6.46 -5.86 9.72
CA PRO A 163 -5.60 -4.92 9.00
C PRO A 163 -5.01 -5.45 7.69
N TRP A 164 -4.66 -6.73 7.65
CA TRP A 164 -4.10 -7.36 6.44
C TRP A 164 -5.13 -7.56 5.31
N GLU A 165 -6.43 -7.41 5.56
CA GLU A 165 -7.46 -7.54 4.52
C GLU A 165 -7.44 -6.36 3.53
N ILE A 166 -6.73 -5.27 3.83
CA ILE A 166 -6.61 -4.12 2.91
C ILE A 166 -5.97 -4.48 1.58
N PHE A 167 -5.10 -5.49 1.50
CA PHE A 167 -4.46 -5.88 0.25
C PHE A 167 -5.44 -6.51 -0.75
N ALA A 168 -6.60 -7.00 -0.29
CA ALA A 168 -7.68 -7.38 -1.21
C ALA A 168 -8.30 -6.15 -1.90
N TRP A 169 -8.29 -4.99 -1.24
CA TRP A 169 -8.80 -3.72 -1.77
C TRP A 169 -7.75 -2.93 -2.53
N LEU A 170 -6.48 -3.10 -2.15
CA LEU A 170 -5.31 -2.47 -2.71
C LEU A 170 -4.30 -3.56 -3.09
N PRO A 171 -4.52 -4.30 -4.19
CA PRO A 171 -3.60 -5.35 -4.63
C PRO A 171 -2.32 -4.75 -5.24
N PHE A 172 -1.54 -4.12 -4.38
CA PHE A 172 -0.20 -3.61 -4.63
C PHE A 172 0.81 -4.76 -4.71
N GLY A 173 1.95 -4.56 -5.38
CA GLY A 173 2.99 -5.58 -5.52
C GLY A 173 2.72 -6.61 -6.62
N GLY A 174 3.32 -7.79 -6.52
CA GLY A 174 3.17 -8.87 -7.52
C GLY A 174 4.03 -8.73 -8.79
N TRP A 175 4.89 -7.71 -8.85
CA TRP A 175 5.79 -7.42 -9.98
C TRP A 175 7.23 -7.28 -9.47
N ASN A 176 8.23 -7.57 -10.30
CA ASN A 176 9.65 -7.43 -9.96
C ASN A 176 10.03 -8.09 -8.62
N GLU A 177 9.49 -9.30 -8.38
CA GLU A 177 9.71 -10.08 -7.15
C GLU A 177 9.12 -9.45 -5.87
N CYS A 178 8.33 -8.37 -6.00
CA CYS A 178 7.51 -7.89 -4.89
C CYS A 178 6.46 -8.95 -4.53
N PRO A 179 6.22 -9.19 -3.23
CA PRO A 179 5.21 -10.14 -2.77
C PRO A 179 3.83 -9.86 -3.38
N ASP A 180 3.10 -10.92 -3.71
CA ASP A 180 1.73 -10.82 -4.21
C ASP A 180 0.73 -10.53 -3.08
N THR A 181 -0.55 -10.33 -3.42
CA THR A 181 -1.60 -10.04 -2.43
C THR A 181 -1.69 -11.13 -1.33
N PRO A 182 -1.81 -12.43 -1.63
CA PRO A 182 -1.77 -13.48 -0.61
C PRO A 182 -0.54 -13.42 0.33
N GLU A 183 0.64 -13.12 -0.21
CA GLU A 183 1.88 -13.01 0.55
C GLU A 183 1.91 -11.76 1.43
N LEU A 184 1.53 -10.61 0.88
CA LEU A 184 1.38 -9.37 1.64
C LEU A 184 0.37 -9.54 2.78
N MET A 185 -0.78 -10.16 2.53
CA MET A 185 -1.77 -10.45 3.58
C MET A 185 -1.16 -11.35 4.68
N ALA A 186 -0.42 -12.39 4.30
CA ALA A 186 0.19 -13.32 5.25
C ALA A 186 1.26 -12.65 6.11
N VAL A 187 2.17 -11.88 5.50
CA VAL A 187 3.24 -11.15 6.19
C VAL A 187 2.67 -10.06 7.10
N SER A 188 1.69 -9.29 6.59
CA SER A 188 1.04 -8.23 7.36
C SER A 188 0.30 -8.79 8.58
N LYS A 189 -0.36 -9.94 8.43
CA LYS A 189 -0.96 -10.64 9.57
C LYS A 189 0.09 -11.00 10.62
N TYR A 190 1.23 -11.55 10.20
CA TYR A 190 2.30 -11.93 11.09
C TYR A 190 2.90 -10.73 11.85
N TRP A 191 3.12 -9.60 11.16
CA TRP A 191 3.60 -8.38 11.80
C TRP A 191 2.55 -7.73 12.70
N PHE A 192 1.27 -7.80 12.35
CA PHE A 192 0.19 -7.37 13.24
C PHE A 192 0.18 -8.19 14.53
N GLU A 193 0.28 -9.52 14.44
CA GLU A 193 0.28 -10.42 15.60
C GLU A 193 1.51 -10.23 16.50
N LEU A 194 2.68 -9.91 15.94
CA LEU A 194 3.91 -9.71 16.70
C LEU A 194 4.08 -8.30 17.26
N TYR A 195 3.74 -7.29 16.47
CA TYR A 195 4.12 -5.90 16.73
C TYR A 195 2.93 -4.94 16.77
N GLY A 196 1.71 -5.42 16.49
CA GLY A 196 0.55 -4.55 16.32
C GLY A 196 0.65 -3.66 15.08
N ALA A 197 1.50 -4.02 14.10
CA ALA A 197 1.73 -3.24 12.90
C ALA A 197 0.49 -3.22 12.00
N VAL A 198 0.06 -2.02 11.59
CA VAL A 198 -1.13 -1.78 10.78
C VAL A 198 -0.75 -1.02 9.51
N PRO A 199 -1.07 -1.52 8.30
CA PRO A 199 -0.82 -0.78 7.05
C PRO A 199 -1.47 0.60 7.08
N ALA A 200 -0.72 1.62 6.66
CA ALA A 200 -1.12 3.02 6.79
C ALA A 200 -0.94 3.85 5.52
N VAL A 201 0.13 3.61 4.76
CA VAL A 201 0.43 4.33 3.51
C VAL A 201 0.77 3.34 2.42
N ILE A 202 0.21 3.55 1.23
CA ILE A 202 0.54 2.81 0.01
C ILE A 202 0.84 3.80 -1.11
N THR A 203 2.02 3.64 -1.71
CA THR A 203 2.41 4.28 -2.97
C THR A 203 2.59 3.21 -4.05
N HIS A 204 3.12 3.59 -5.22
CA HIS A 204 3.50 2.64 -6.26
C HIS A 204 4.73 1.77 -5.94
N ASP A 205 5.44 2.02 -4.84
CA ASP A 205 6.69 1.33 -4.47
C ASP A 205 6.95 1.26 -2.96
N VAL A 206 6.12 1.89 -2.13
CA VAL A 206 6.28 2.01 -0.68
C VAL A 206 5.02 1.54 0.04
N LEU A 207 5.22 0.75 1.09
CA LEU A 207 4.22 0.35 2.06
C LEU A 207 4.71 0.75 3.46
N GLU A 208 3.98 1.63 4.15
CA GLU A 208 4.30 2.02 5.52
C GLU A 208 3.29 1.44 6.51
N TYR A 209 3.78 1.11 7.70
CA TYR A 209 2.98 0.62 8.80
C TYR A 209 2.98 1.61 9.96
N SER A 210 1.82 1.75 10.60
CA SER A 210 1.68 2.40 11.89
C SER A 210 1.85 1.36 13.00
N LEU A 211 2.69 1.66 13.99
CA LEU A 211 2.86 0.84 15.20
C LEU A 211 2.03 1.41 16.38
N PRO A 212 1.74 0.60 17.42
CA PRO A 212 1.08 1.04 18.65
C PRO A 212 1.91 2.01 19.51
#